data_AF-A0AB39QHM3-F1
#
_entry.id   AF-A0AB39QHM3-F1
#
_cell.length_a   1.000
_cell.length_b   1.000
_cell.length_c   1.000
_cell.angle_alpha   90.00
_cell.angle_beta   90.00
_cell.angle_gamma   90.00
#
_symmetry.space_group_name_H-M   'P 1'
#
loop_
_entity.id
_entity.type
_entity.pdbx_description
1 polymer ?
#
loop_
_entity_poly.entity_id
_entity_poly.type
_entity_poly.pdbx_seq_one_letter_code
_entity_poly.pdbx_strand_id
1 'polypeptide(L)'
;MAVEKLLGVLREIGAHEQVSALVARDPAAHAAFGDSTAVEGLLGVLREVGAHEQVTARTERLAAEGHFFAFIELGGHRGQFRFGREPDGSVASSWSWNDLD
;
A
#
# COMPACT_ATOMS: atom_id res chain seq x y z
N MET A 1 20.11 16.34 -5.71
CA MET A 1 19.70 15.37 -4.67
C MET A 1 18.29 14.96 -5.00
N ALA A 2 18.14 13.70 -5.41
CA ALA A 2 17.19 13.26 -6.42
C ALA A 2 15.81 12.94 -5.87
N VAL A 3 14.77 13.42 -6.56
CA VAL A 3 13.35 13.09 -6.32
C VAL A 3 13.13 11.57 -6.25
N GLU A 4 13.89 10.78 -7.00
CA GLU A 4 13.89 9.31 -6.93
C GLU A 4 14.20 8.76 -5.54
N LYS A 5 15.19 9.32 -4.84
CA LYS A 5 15.55 8.85 -3.49
C LYS A 5 14.44 9.15 -2.49
N LEU A 6 13.78 10.30 -2.64
CA LEU A 6 12.67 10.68 -1.78
C LEU A 6 11.43 9.79 -2.03
N LEU A 7 11.15 9.48 -3.30
CA LEU A 7 10.07 8.56 -3.67
C LEU A 7 10.34 7.12 -3.23
N GLY A 8 11.58 6.65 -3.33
CA GLY A 8 11.99 5.34 -2.81
C GLY A 8 11.77 5.22 -1.30
N VAL A 9 12.16 6.24 -0.53
CA VAL A 9 11.96 6.26 0.93
C VAL A 9 10.48 6.38 1.29
N LEU A 10 9.70 7.22 0.59
CA LEU A 10 8.26 7.35 0.82
C LEU A 10 7.50 6.05 0.54
N ARG A 11 7.94 5.29 -0.48
CA ARG A 11 7.41 3.96 -0.75
C ARG A 11 7.75 2.97 0.37
N GLU A 12 8.99 2.97 0.85
CA GLU A 12 9.45 2.03 1.88
C GLU A 12 8.66 2.18 3.20
N ILE A 13 8.21 3.40 3.51
CA ILE A 13 7.37 3.69 4.68
C ILE A 13 5.86 3.61 4.41
N GLY A 14 5.44 3.16 3.22
CA GLY A 14 4.01 2.97 2.89
C GLY A 14 3.23 4.27 2.62
N ALA A 15 3.91 5.40 2.41
CA ALA A 15 3.33 6.72 2.19
C ALA A 15 2.79 6.89 0.75
N HIS A 16 1.86 6.00 0.35
CA HIS A 16 1.30 5.93 -1.00
C HIS A 16 0.51 7.20 -1.36
N GLU A 17 -0.23 7.79 -0.42
CA GLU A 17 -0.93 9.06 -0.64
C GLU A 17 0.03 10.21 -0.93
N GLN A 18 1.17 10.27 -0.23
CA GLN A 18 2.18 11.30 -0.42
C GLN A 18 2.86 11.15 -1.78
N VAL A 19 3.09 9.92 -2.26
CA VAL A 19 3.57 9.65 -3.62
C VAL A 19 2.54 10.08 -4.66
N SER A 20 1.26 9.78 -4.46
CA SER A 20 0.17 10.17 -5.36
C SER A 20 0.01 11.69 -5.45
N ALA A 21 0.08 12.39 -4.31
CA ALA A 21 0.06 13.85 -4.25
C ALA A 21 1.30 14.50 -4.90
N LEU A 22 2.47 13.87 -4.77
CA LEU A 22 3.70 14.29 -5.43
C LEU A 22 3.61 14.12 -6.95
N VAL A 23 3.01 13.04 -7.42
CA VAL A 23 2.77 12.79 -8.85
C VAL A 23 1.74 13.76 -9.42
N ALA A 24 0.66 14.05 -8.67
CA ALA A 24 -0.37 15.00 -9.08
C ALA A 24 0.18 16.42 -9.28
N ARG A 25 1.33 16.75 -8.67
CA ARG A 25 2.06 18.01 -8.88
C ARG A 25 2.90 18.04 -10.16
N ASP A 26 2.81 17.00 -10.98
CA ASP A 26 3.54 16.85 -12.24
C ASP A 26 5.06 17.03 -12.10
N PRO A 27 5.73 16.12 -11.36
CA PRO A 27 7.17 16.12 -11.26
C PRO A 27 7.80 15.71 -12.60
N ALA A 28 7.06 15.07 -13.51
CA ALA A 28 7.50 14.79 -14.87
C ALA A 28 7.69 16.09 -15.67
N ALA A 29 6.81 17.08 -15.53
CA ALA A 29 7.03 18.42 -16.11
C ALA A 29 8.25 19.13 -15.52
N HIS A 30 8.64 18.81 -14.28
CA HIS A 30 9.84 19.37 -13.62
C HIS A 30 11.11 18.55 -13.90
N ALA A 31 10.98 17.27 -14.28
CA ALA A 31 12.07 16.35 -14.63
C ALA A 31 12.35 16.28 -16.14
N ALA A 32 11.41 16.74 -16.97
CA ALA A 32 11.45 16.72 -18.44
C ALA A 32 12.66 17.45 -19.06
N PHE A 33 13.45 18.19 -18.28
CA PHE A 33 14.57 18.97 -18.79
C PHE A 33 15.94 18.29 -18.72
N GLY A 34 16.08 17.02 -18.33
CA GLY A 34 17.43 16.43 -18.31
C GLY A 34 17.63 14.93 -18.28
N ASP A 35 16.62 14.09 -18.00
CA ASP A 35 16.91 12.66 -17.81
C ASP A 35 15.72 11.75 -18.13
N SER A 36 15.73 11.12 -19.30
CA SER A 36 14.73 10.12 -19.70
C SER A 36 14.63 8.95 -18.70
N THR A 37 15.73 8.64 -18.01
CA THR A 37 15.80 7.59 -16.98
C THR A 37 14.87 7.92 -15.80
N ALA A 38 14.77 9.18 -15.41
CA ALA A 38 13.92 9.62 -14.30
C ALA A 38 12.43 9.52 -14.64
N VAL A 39 12.06 9.75 -15.90
CA VAL A 39 10.69 9.59 -16.38
C VAL A 39 10.28 8.11 -16.43
N GLU A 40 11.18 7.24 -16.91
CA GLU A 40 10.94 5.79 -16.89
C GLU A 40 10.84 5.24 -15.46
N GLY A 41 11.70 5.70 -14.54
CA GLY A 41 11.64 5.36 -13.12
C GLY A 41 10.31 5.79 -12.48
N LEU A 42 9.85 7.01 -12.76
CA LEU A 42 8.57 7.52 -12.26
C LEU A 42 7.38 6.69 -12.79
N LEU A 43 7.38 6.33 -14.08
CA LEU A 43 6.33 5.50 -14.68
C LEU A 43 6.32 4.08 -14.11
N GLY A 44 7.51 3.50 -13.84
CA GLY A 44 7.64 2.21 -13.17
C GLY A 44 7.06 2.24 -11.77
N VAL A 45 7.41 3.27 -10.98
CA VAL A 45 6.88 3.46 -9.63
C VAL A 45 5.36 3.63 -9.66
N LEU A 46 4.82 4.45 -10.57
CA LEU A 46 3.38 4.67 -10.69
C LEU A 46 2.60 3.41 -11.05
N ARG A 47 3.15 2.59 -11.96
CA ARG A 47 2.53 1.34 -12.35
C ARG A 47 2.47 0.36 -11.18
N GLU A 48 3.51 0.30 -10.38
CA GLU A 48 3.57 -0.60 -9.23
C GLU A 48 2.75 -0.08 -8.04
N VAL A 49 2.71 1.25 -7.80
CA VAL A 49 1.78 1.87 -6.83
C VAL A 49 0.33 1.59 -7.24
N GLY A 50 -0.02 1.80 -8.52
CA GLY A 50 -1.37 1.50 -9.01
C GLY A 50 -1.71 0.01 -8.99
N ALA A 51 -0.74 -0.88 -9.20
CA ALA A 51 -0.92 -2.32 -9.03
C ALA A 51 -1.15 -2.68 -7.55
N HIS A 52 -0.40 -2.06 -6.63
CA HIS A 52 -0.57 -2.26 -5.20
C HIS A 52 -1.95 -1.78 -4.73
N GLU A 53 -2.38 -0.58 -5.14
CA GLU A 53 -3.73 -0.07 -4.84
C GLU A 53 -4.83 -1.00 -5.38
N GLN A 54 -4.68 -1.54 -6.60
CA GLN A 54 -5.64 -2.51 -7.15
C GLN A 54 -5.67 -3.82 -6.35
N VAL A 55 -4.51 -4.33 -5.92
CA VAL A 55 -4.44 -5.52 -5.07
C VAL A 55 -5.09 -5.22 -3.71
N THR A 56 -4.80 -4.08 -3.10
CA THR A 56 -5.40 -3.68 -1.81
C THR A 56 -6.92 -3.53 -1.93
N ALA A 57 -7.41 -2.78 -2.91
CA ALA A 57 -8.85 -2.59 -3.14
C ALA A 57 -9.58 -3.90 -3.44
N ARG A 58 -8.95 -4.82 -4.18
CA ARG A 58 -9.49 -6.16 -4.43
C ARG A 58 -9.51 -7.00 -3.16
N THR A 59 -8.46 -6.91 -2.37
CA THR A 59 -8.30 -7.63 -1.10
C THR A 59 -9.32 -7.14 -0.08
N GLU A 60 -9.51 -5.83 0.08
CA GLU A 60 -10.57 -5.22 0.89
C GLU A 60 -11.97 -5.65 0.47
N ARG A 61 -12.23 -5.69 -0.85
CA ARG A 61 -13.51 -6.17 -1.37
C ARG A 61 -13.74 -7.66 -1.05
N LEU A 62 -12.72 -8.51 -1.17
CA LEU A 62 -12.81 -9.91 -0.76
C LEU A 62 -13.11 -10.07 0.74
N ALA A 63 -12.54 -9.21 1.59
CA ALA A 63 -12.87 -9.19 3.02
C ALA A 63 -14.33 -8.79 3.27
N ALA A 64 -14.83 -7.76 2.57
CA ALA A 64 -16.22 -7.30 2.69
C ALA A 64 -17.25 -8.34 2.18
N GLU A 65 -16.87 -9.15 1.20
CA GLU A 65 -17.71 -10.22 0.64
C GLU A 65 -17.67 -11.53 1.46
N GLY A 66 -16.93 -11.57 2.58
CA GLY A 66 -16.83 -12.74 3.46
C GLY A 66 -15.80 -13.78 3.01
N HIS A 67 -14.98 -13.48 1.98
CA HIS A 67 -13.93 -14.37 1.47
C HIS A 67 -12.62 -14.21 2.25
N PHE A 68 -12.69 -14.33 3.58
CA PHE A 68 -11.58 -14.07 4.49
C PHE A 68 -10.34 -14.95 4.23
N PHE A 69 -10.53 -16.21 3.82
CA PHE A 69 -9.41 -17.09 3.46
C PHE A 69 -8.61 -16.59 2.25
N ALA A 70 -9.27 -16.05 1.23
CA ALA A 70 -8.61 -15.50 0.05
C ALA A 70 -7.92 -14.16 0.35
N PHE A 71 -8.53 -13.34 1.22
CA PHE A 71 -7.95 -12.08 1.72
C PHE A 71 -6.59 -12.28 2.39
N ILE A 72 -6.45 -13.31 3.22
CA ILE A 72 -5.20 -13.59 3.94
C ILE A 72 -4.06 -14.02 3.00
N GLU A 73 -4.38 -14.75 1.92
CA GLU A 73 -3.40 -15.26 0.96
C GLU A 73 -2.91 -14.21 -0.05
N LEU A 74 -3.80 -13.36 -0.55
CA LEU A 74 -3.48 -12.42 -1.64
C LEU A 74 -2.61 -11.24 -1.20
N GLY A 75 -2.63 -10.85 0.08
CA GLY A 75 -1.88 -9.70 0.61
C GLY A 75 -0.72 -10.04 1.54
N GLY A 76 -0.45 -11.32 1.84
CA GLY A 76 0.50 -11.68 2.90
C GLY A 76 0.05 -11.26 4.31
N HIS A 77 -1.25 -10.98 4.46
CA HIS A 77 -1.88 -10.46 5.68
C HIS A 77 -1.95 -11.47 6.83
N ARG A 78 -1.50 -12.72 6.58
CA ARG A 78 -1.47 -13.85 7.52
C ARG A 78 -0.75 -13.51 8.84
N GLY A 79 0.29 -12.68 8.79
CA GLY A 79 0.98 -12.22 10.00
C GLY A 79 0.25 -11.13 10.77
N GLN A 80 -0.45 -10.25 10.06
CA GLN A 80 -1.12 -9.08 10.63
C GLN A 80 -2.44 -9.44 11.31
N PHE A 81 -3.24 -10.34 10.72
CA PHE A 81 -4.55 -10.74 11.27
C PHE A 81 -4.50 -12.11 11.95
N ARG A 82 -3.40 -12.39 12.68
CA ARG A 82 -3.18 -13.68 13.35
C ARG A 82 -4.32 -14.09 14.28
N PHE A 83 -4.94 -13.11 14.95
CA PHE A 83 -6.01 -13.32 15.93
C PHE A 83 -7.40 -12.97 15.38
N GLY A 84 -7.51 -12.66 14.09
CA GLY A 84 -8.76 -12.26 13.44
C GLY A 84 -8.83 -10.76 13.15
N ARG A 85 -10.03 -10.30 12.81
CA ARG A 85 -10.36 -8.91 12.42
C ARG A 85 -11.63 -8.49 13.13
N GLU A 86 -11.62 -7.30 13.72
CA GLU A 86 -12.78 -6.70 14.39
C GLU A 86 -13.84 -6.24 13.36
N PRO A 87 -15.09 -6.00 13.77
CA PRO A 87 -16.15 -5.50 12.88
C PRO A 87 -15.83 -4.16 12.21
N ASP A 88 -15.05 -3.31 12.88
CA ASP A 88 -14.54 -2.04 12.36
C ASP A 88 -13.38 -2.20 11.35
N GLY A 89 -12.82 -3.40 11.29
CA GLY A 89 -11.77 -3.79 10.40
C GLY A 89 -10.34 -3.67 10.88
N SER A 90 -10.16 -3.28 12.13
CA SER A 90 -8.90 -3.35 12.82
C SER A 90 -8.46 -4.79 13.08
N VAL A 91 -7.16 -4.96 13.35
CA VAL A 91 -6.58 -6.24 13.76
C VAL A 91 -7.15 -6.61 15.12
N ALA A 92 -7.69 -7.82 15.25
CA ALA A 92 -8.13 -8.31 16.54
C ALA A 92 -6.93 -8.46 17.48
N SER A 93 -7.10 -8.00 18.72
CA SER A 93 -6.06 -8.12 19.74
C SER A 93 -5.81 -9.60 20.07
N SER A 94 -4.61 -9.93 20.53
CA SER A 94 -4.38 -11.27 21.08
C SER A 94 -5.26 -11.44 22.31
N TRP A 95 -6.24 -12.33 22.26
CA TRP A 95 -7.03 -12.61 23.47
C TRP A 95 -6.11 -13.22 24.54
N SER A 96 -6.33 -12.83 25.78
CA SER A 96 -5.80 -13.52 26.95
C SER A 96 -6.96 -14.11 27.76
N TRP A 97 -6.69 -15.11 28.60
CA TRP A 97 -7.69 -15.63 29.53
C TRP A 97 -8.19 -14.59 30.54
N ASN A 98 -7.52 -13.44 30.64
CA ASN A 98 -7.87 -12.32 31.50
C ASN A 98 -8.98 -11.42 30.91
N ASP A 99 -9.39 -11.67 29.66
CA ASP A 99 -10.45 -10.94 28.94
C ASP A 99 -11.83 -11.64 29.01
N LEU A 100 -11.89 -12.77 29.72
CA LEU A 100 -13.09 -13.58 29.97
C LEU A 100 -13.53 -13.36 31.42
N ASP A 101 -14.21 -12.25 31.68
CA ASP A 101 -14.90 -12.00 32.97
C ASP A 101 -16.37 -12.43 32.88
#